data_AF-A0A821QVC3-F1
#
_entry.id   AF-A0A821QVC3-F1
#
_cell.length_a   1.000
_cell.length_b   1.000
_cell.length_c   1.000
_cell.angle_alpha   90.00
_cell.angle_beta   90.00
_cell.angle_gamma   90.00
#
_symmetry.space_group_name_H-M   'P 1'
#
loop_
_entity.id
_entity.type
_entity.pdbx_description
1 polymer ?
#
loop_
_entity_poly.entity_id
_entity_poly.type
_entity_poly.pdbx_seq_one_letter_code
_entity_poly.pdbx_strand_id
1 'polypeptide(L)'
;MHAARFVGALNLLKVLRGDYEHKAAESCVDIAWLILHILRAILYVEASHQISKEVDIIRHQVGELSLLVTSVGQKIPLEVDIFQLVVLENYPETIPMGFFTVSRTLLGPVLGVVLKLRVVNPWLCCCQ
;
A
#
# COMPACT_ATOMS: atom_id res chain seq x y z
N MET A 1 -59.55 -17.83 -7.82
CA MET A 1 -58.31 -17.75 -8.64
C MET A 1 -57.32 -16.65 -8.25
N HIS A 2 -57.69 -15.62 -7.46
CA HIS A 2 -56.75 -14.53 -7.10
C HIS A 2 -55.75 -14.85 -5.97
N ALA A 3 -56.10 -15.73 -5.02
CA ALA A 3 -55.23 -16.06 -3.88
C ALA A 3 -53.92 -16.76 -4.28
N ALA A 4 -53.94 -17.62 -5.31
CA ALA A 4 -52.76 -18.35 -5.78
C ALA A 4 -51.69 -17.44 -6.41
N ARG A 5 -52.10 -16.34 -7.07
CA ARG A 5 -51.18 -15.36 -7.65
C ARG A 5 -50.49 -14.50 -6.58
N PHE A 6 -51.16 -14.24 -5.47
CA PHE A 6 -50.61 -13.45 -4.36
C PHE A 6 -49.56 -14.21 -3.55
N VAL A 7 -49.79 -15.51 -3.31
CA VAL A 7 -48.82 -16.40 -2.64
C VAL A 7 -47.56 -16.60 -3.49
N GLY A 8 -47.70 -16.71 -4.82
CA GLY A 8 -46.58 -16.76 -5.75
C GLY A 8 -45.69 -15.50 -5.71
N ALA A 9 -46.30 -14.31 -5.69
CA ALA A 9 -45.58 -13.05 -5.58
C ALA A 9 -44.84 -12.88 -4.25
N LEU A 10 -45.45 -13.31 -3.14
CA LEU A 10 -44.84 -13.28 -1.81
C LEU A 10 -43.65 -14.24 -1.67
N ASN A 11 -43.74 -15.43 -2.27
CA ASN A 11 -42.61 -16.38 -2.29
C ASN A 11 -41.48 -15.86 -3.19
N LEU A 12 -41.80 -15.23 -4.32
CA LEU A 12 -40.81 -14.64 -5.21
C LEU A 12 -40.08 -13.47 -4.54
N LEU A 13 -40.80 -12.64 -3.78
CA LEU A 13 -40.20 -11.57 -2.97
C LEU A 13 -39.33 -12.10 -1.82
N LYS A 14 -39.68 -13.23 -1.19
CA LYS A 14 -38.85 -13.86 -0.16
C LYS A 14 -37.58 -14.47 -0.73
N VAL A 15 -37.66 -15.11 -1.90
CA VAL A 15 -36.48 -15.64 -2.61
C VAL A 15 -35.57 -14.50 -3.06
N LEU A 16 -36.13 -13.47 -3.70
CA LEU A 16 -35.36 -12.28 -4.10
C LEU A 16 -34.73 -11.55 -2.90
N ARG A 17 -35.41 -11.51 -1.75
CA ARG A 17 -34.86 -10.92 -0.52
C ARG A 17 -33.72 -11.77 0.05
N GLY A 18 -33.88 -13.09 0.09
CA GLY A 18 -32.83 -14.01 0.52
C GLY A 18 -31.58 -13.95 -0.37
N ASP A 19 -31.77 -13.91 -1.69
CA ASP A 19 -30.69 -13.77 -2.66
C ASP A 19 -29.98 -12.41 -2.54
N TYR A 20 -30.73 -11.33 -2.22
CA TYR A 20 -30.16 -10.00 -2.01
C TYR A 20 -29.35 -9.93 -0.72
N GLU A 21 -29.83 -10.54 0.36
CA GLU A 21 -29.11 -10.60 1.63
C GLU A 21 -27.83 -11.46 1.52
N HIS A 22 -27.87 -12.55 0.75
CA HIS A 22 -26.69 -13.39 0.49
C HIS A 22 -25.63 -12.66 -0.36
N LYS A 23 -26.05 -12.00 -1.45
CA LYS A 23 -25.14 -11.18 -2.29
C LYS A 23 -24.56 -9.97 -1.55
N ALA A 24 -25.34 -9.37 -0.65
CA ALA A 24 -24.87 -8.29 0.19
C ALA A 24 -23.80 -8.78 1.20
N ALA A 25 -23.99 -9.97 1.78
CA ALA A 25 -23.02 -10.58 2.68
C ALA A 25 -21.70 -10.90 1.97
N GLU A 26 -21.76 -11.50 0.78
CA GLU A 26 -20.58 -11.77 -0.07
C GLU A 26 -19.84 -10.46 -0.43
N SER A 27 -20.59 -9.43 -0.82
CA SER A 27 -20.02 -8.11 -1.15
C SER A 27 -19.30 -7.47 0.05
N CYS A 28 -19.83 -7.65 1.27
CA CYS A 28 -19.22 -7.19 2.51
C CYS A 28 -17.90 -7.91 2.83
N VAL A 29 -17.84 -9.23 2.62
CA VAL A 29 -16.61 -10.02 2.81
C VAL A 29 -15.52 -9.55 1.86
N ASP A 30 -15.86 -9.34 0.59
CA ASP A 30 -14.89 -8.86 -0.39
C ASP A 30 -14.41 -7.42 -0.10
N ILE A 31 -15.29 -6.54 0.40
CA ILE A 31 -14.89 -5.20 0.85
C ILE A 31 -13.97 -5.27 2.06
N ALA A 32 -14.27 -6.13 3.05
CA ALA A 32 -13.42 -6.34 4.21
C ALA A 32 -12.04 -6.87 3.80
N TRP A 33 -12.00 -7.81 2.86
CA TRP A 33 -10.76 -8.36 2.30
C TRP A 33 -9.92 -7.29 1.59
N LEU A 34 -10.57 -6.43 0.79
CA LEU A 34 -9.94 -5.29 0.13
C LEU A 34 -9.34 -4.31 1.14
N ILE A 35 -10.10 -3.92 2.17
CA ILE A 35 -9.64 -3.02 3.22
C ILE A 35 -8.42 -3.61 3.93
N LEU A 36 -8.45 -4.91 4.26
CA LEU A 36 -7.33 -5.59 4.90
C LEU A 36 -6.04 -5.51 4.07
N HIS A 37 -6.14 -5.71 2.75
CA HIS A 37 -4.97 -5.67 1.86
C HIS A 37 -4.43 -4.25 1.70
N ILE A 38 -5.30 -3.26 1.65
CA ILE A 38 -4.91 -1.85 1.63
C ILE A 38 -4.19 -1.47 2.93
N LEU A 39 -4.75 -1.84 4.08
CA LEU A 39 -4.12 -1.58 5.38
C LEU A 39 -2.76 -2.26 5.48
N ARG A 40 -2.65 -3.50 5.00
CA ARG A 40 -1.36 -4.22 4.96
C ARG A 40 -0.34 -3.51 4.08
N ALA A 41 -0.73 -3.02 2.90
CA ALA A 41 0.16 -2.24 2.03
C ALA A 41 0.60 -0.94 2.71
N ILE A 42 -0.30 -0.22 3.37
CA ILE A 42 0.01 1.01 4.12
C ILE A 42 1.02 0.73 5.24
N LEU A 43 0.84 -0.34 6.01
CA LEU A 43 1.75 -0.69 7.11
C LEU A 43 3.21 -0.86 6.64
N TYR A 44 3.43 -1.48 5.48
CA TYR A 44 4.78 -1.64 4.94
C TYR A 44 5.34 -0.35 4.32
N VAL A 45 4.52 0.35 3.53
CA VAL A 45 4.95 1.58 2.85
C VAL A 45 5.26 2.68 3.84
N GLU A 46 4.45 2.82 4.89
CA GLU A 46 4.60 3.87 5.89
C GLU A 46 5.84 3.66 6.77
N ALA A 47 6.05 2.43 7.24
CA ALA A 47 7.26 2.10 8.00
C ALA A 47 8.53 2.33 7.17
N SER A 48 8.55 1.89 5.91
CA SER A 48 9.64 2.14 4.98
C SER A 48 9.90 3.64 4.77
N HIS A 49 8.84 4.42 4.57
CA HIS A 49 8.96 5.87 4.41
C HIS A 49 9.51 6.57 5.65
N GLN A 50 9.07 6.18 6.84
CA GLN A 50 9.59 6.73 8.10
C GLN A 50 11.07 6.41 8.28
N ILE A 51 11.48 5.17 8.00
CA ILE A 51 12.90 4.77 8.05
C ILE A 51 13.73 5.62 7.08
N SER A 52 13.29 5.77 5.82
CA SER A 52 14.00 6.60 4.84
C SER A 52 14.15 8.05 5.32
N LYS A 53 13.10 8.61 5.92
CA LYS A 53 13.13 9.97 6.46
C LYS A 53 14.12 10.13 7.62
N GLU A 54 14.14 9.19 8.57
CA GLU A 54 15.10 9.20 9.67
C GLU A 54 16.54 9.07 9.16
N VAL A 55 16.78 8.20 8.18
CA VAL A 55 18.10 8.05 7.56
C VAL A 55 18.52 9.34 6.86
N ASP A 56 17.63 10.03 6.14
CA ASP A 56 17.93 11.31 5.51
C ASP A 56 18.29 12.41 6.53
N ILE A 57 17.62 12.44 7.69
CA ILE A 57 17.97 13.36 8.79
C ILE A 57 19.39 13.07 9.30
N ILE A 58 19.71 11.80 9.55
CA ILE A 58 21.04 11.38 10.00
C ILE A 58 22.10 11.76 8.95
N ARG A 59 21.84 11.51 7.66
CA ARG A 59 22.73 11.89 6.56
C ARG A 59 23.01 13.39 6.56
N HIS A 60 21.97 14.21 6.73
CA HIS A 60 22.13 15.67 6.81
C HIS A 60 23.02 16.06 8.00
N GLN A 61 22.74 15.53 9.19
CA GLN A 61 23.53 15.83 10.41
C GLN A 61 24.98 15.39 10.28
N VAL A 62 25.23 14.21 9.70
CA VAL A 62 26.58 13.70 9.42
C VAL A 62 27.29 14.59 8.40
N GLY A 63 26.60 15.06 7.37
CA GLY A 63 27.13 16.02 6.40
C GLY A 63 27.56 17.34 7.04
N GLU A 64 26.74 17.90 7.93
CA GLU A 64 27.09 19.13 8.67
C GLU A 64 28.26 18.92 9.63
N LEU A 65 28.25 17.83 10.40
CA LEU A 65 29.36 17.46 11.28
C LEU A 65 30.67 17.28 10.51
N SER A 66 30.60 16.63 9.34
CA SER A 66 31.74 16.48 8.45
C SER A 66 32.34 17.83 8.09
N LEU A 67 31.53 18.76 7.58
CA LEU A 67 31.98 20.10 7.20
C LEU A 67 32.62 20.87 8.36
N LEU A 68 32.13 20.70 9.59
CA LEU A 68 32.68 21.35 10.78
C LEU A 68 34.01 20.74 11.23
N VAL A 69 34.18 19.43 11.09
CA VAL A 69 35.36 18.71 11.60
C VAL A 69 36.50 18.70 10.58
N THR A 70 36.20 18.72 9.28
CA THR A 70 37.24 18.83 8.25
C THR A 70 37.65 20.28 8.03
N SER A 71 38.85 20.63 8.51
CA SER A 71 39.43 21.93 8.19
C SER A 71 39.85 22.01 6.72
N VAL A 72 39.54 23.13 6.08
CA VAL A 72 39.85 23.37 4.66
C VAL A 72 41.37 23.26 4.45
N GLY A 73 41.79 22.34 3.58
CA GLY A 73 43.20 22.14 3.22
C GLY A 73 43.95 21.05 4.00
N GLN A 74 43.32 20.40 4.98
CA GLN A 74 43.87 19.20 5.61
C GLN A 74 43.50 17.92 4.84
N LYS A 75 44.39 16.94 4.88
CA LYS A 75 44.11 15.61 4.33
C LYS A 75 43.06 14.91 5.20
N ILE A 76 41.98 14.49 4.58
CA ILE A 76 40.92 13.70 5.23
C ILE A 76 41.41 12.25 5.34
N PRO A 77 41.25 11.58 6.51
CA PRO A 77 41.51 10.15 6.63
C PRO A 77 40.63 9.35 5.67
N LEU A 78 41.18 8.31 5.04
CA LEU A 78 40.48 7.51 4.03
C LEU A 78 39.20 6.87 4.59
N GLU A 79 39.20 6.48 5.86
CA GLU A 79 38.05 5.89 6.54
C GLU A 79 36.89 6.87 6.64
N VAL A 80 37.18 8.15 6.87
CA VAL A 80 36.19 9.23 6.94
C VAL A 80 35.64 9.53 5.55
N ASP A 81 36.51 9.51 4.53
CA ASP A 81 36.12 9.70 3.12
C ASP A 81 35.20 8.56 2.64
N ILE A 82 35.57 7.30 2.90
CA ILE A 82 34.74 6.13 2.59
C ILE A 82 33.41 6.18 3.34
N PHE A 83 33.43 6.54 4.63
CA PHE A 83 32.19 6.67 5.42
C PHE A 83 31.28 7.75 4.84
N GLN A 84 31.82 8.92 4.47
CA GLN A 84 31.07 9.98 3.82
C GLN A 84 30.50 9.52 2.49
N LEU A 85 31.29 8.87 1.64
CA LEU A 85 30.83 8.29 0.38
C LEU A 85 29.66 7.32 0.62
N VAL A 86 29.81 6.38 1.53
CA VAL A 86 28.77 5.38 1.82
C VAL A 86 27.51 6.03 2.39
N VAL A 87 27.64 7.00 3.30
CA VAL A 87 26.48 7.61 3.96
C VAL A 87 25.82 8.67 3.07
N LEU A 88 26.59 9.50 2.37
CA LEU A 88 26.09 10.61 1.56
C LEU A 88 25.69 10.20 0.15
N GLU A 89 26.24 9.12 -0.43
CA GLU A 89 25.85 8.70 -1.79
C GLU A 89 24.77 7.61 -1.82
N ASN A 90 24.61 6.82 -0.75
CA ASN A 90 23.53 5.84 -0.71
C ASN A 90 22.21 6.49 -0.28
N TYR A 91 21.28 6.62 -1.22
CA TYR A 91 19.91 6.99 -0.90
C TYR A 91 19.21 5.85 -0.15
N PRO A 92 18.49 6.14 0.95
CA PRO A 92 17.77 5.12 1.69
C PRO A 92 16.53 4.68 0.93
N GLU A 93 16.73 3.75 0.00
CA GLU A 93 15.67 3.11 -0.75
C GLU A 93 15.39 1.72 -0.19
N THR A 94 14.12 1.45 0.10
CA THR A 94 13.69 0.09 0.46
C THR A 94 13.28 -0.62 -0.82
N ILE A 95 14.13 -1.53 -1.31
CA ILE A 95 13.91 -2.23 -2.58
C ILE A 95 13.66 -3.73 -2.31
N PRO A 96 12.41 -4.15 -2.07
CA PRO A 96 12.08 -5.56 -1.89
C PRO A 96 12.50 -6.36 -3.12
N MET A 97 13.44 -7.30 -2.91
CA MET A 97 13.96 -8.21 -3.94
C MET A 97 14.52 -7.54 -5.21
N GLY A 98 14.81 -6.23 -5.18
CA GLY A 98 15.40 -5.52 -6.33
C GLY A 98 14.42 -5.06 -7.42
N PHE A 99 13.10 -5.21 -7.24
CA PHE A 99 12.13 -4.94 -8.33
C PHE A 99 11.61 -3.51 -8.38
N PHE A 100 11.37 -2.89 -7.23
CA PHE A 100 10.79 -1.55 -7.16
C PHE A 100 11.15 -0.88 -5.83
N THR A 101 11.23 0.44 -5.83
CA THR A 101 11.46 1.24 -4.61
C THR A 101 10.13 1.46 -3.88
N VAL A 102 10.03 0.98 -2.64
CA VAL A 102 8.84 1.20 -1.79
C VAL A 102 8.79 2.67 -1.40
N SER A 103 7.75 3.37 -1.84
CA SER A 103 7.50 4.75 -1.44
C SER A 103 6.00 5.05 -1.37
N ARG A 104 5.62 6.12 -0.67
CA ARG A 104 4.22 6.57 -0.58
C ARG A 104 3.59 6.85 -1.95
N THR A 105 4.38 7.19 -2.97
CA THR A 105 3.84 7.45 -4.32
C THR A 105 3.27 6.18 -4.97
N LEU A 106 3.67 4.98 -4.53
CA LEU A 106 3.12 3.71 -5.01
C LEU A 106 1.70 3.43 -4.51
N LEU A 107 1.27 4.02 -3.40
CA LEU A 107 -0.06 3.76 -2.83
C LEU A 107 -1.17 4.20 -3.80
N GLY A 108 -1.03 5.36 -4.44
CA GLY A 108 -2.02 5.90 -5.38
C GLY A 108 -2.27 4.98 -6.59
N PRO A 109 -1.22 4.61 -7.36
CA PRO A 109 -1.32 3.66 -8.47
C PRO A 109 -1.85 2.29 -8.06
N VAL A 110 -1.37 1.73 -6.94
CA VAL A 110 -1.84 0.42 -6.45
C VAL A 110 -3.32 0.46 -6.11
N LEU A 111 -3.77 1.47 -5.36
CA LEU A 111 -5.19 1.68 -5.06
C LEU A 111 -6.02 1.89 -6.32
N GLY A 112 -5.50 2.66 -7.28
CA GLY A 112 -6.15 2.92 -8.56
C GLY A 112 -6.34 1.66 -9.39
N VAL A 113 -5.34 0.77 -9.46
CA VAL A 113 -5.43 -0.52 -10.15
C VAL A 113 -6.43 -1.44 -9.47
N VAL A 114 -6.36 -1.57 -8.14
CA VAL A 114 -7.26 -2.44 -7.37
C VAL A 114 -8.72 -2.00 -7.51
N LEU A 115 -9.00 -0.69 -7.47
CA LEU A 115 -10.35 -0.16 -7.70
C LEU A 115 -10.81 -0.39 -9.16
N LYS A 116 -9.94 -0.17 -10.15
CA LYS A 116 -10.28 -0.36 -11.57
C LYS A 116 -10.57 -1.83 -11.92
N LEU A 117 -9.76 -2.77 -11.44
CA LEU A 117 -9.98 -4.19 -11.69
C LEU A 117 -11.33 -4.66 -11.14
N ARG A 118 -11.78 -4.10 -10.01
CA ARG A 118 -13.07 -4.44 -9.40
C ARG A 118 -14.26 -3.80 -10.11
N VAL A 119 -14.13 -2.56 -10.59
CA VAL A 119 -15.20 -1.87 -11.35
C VAL A 119 -15.41 -2.50 -12.73
N VAL A 120 -14.33 -2.99 -13.37
CA VAL A 120 -14.41 -3.58 -14.71
C VAL A 120 -14.91 -5.04 -14.67
N ASN A 121 -14.88 -5.72 -13.53
CA ASN A 121 -15.23 -7.15 -13.44
C ASN A 121 -16.11 -7.54 -12.23
N PRO A 122 -17.34 -7.01 -12.11
CA PRO A 122 -18.30 -7.52 -11.13
C PRO A 122 -18.75 -8.97 -11.40
N TRP A 123 -18.45 -9.50 -12.60
CA TRP A 123 -18.87 -10.84 -13.04
C TRP A 123 -17.90 -11.96 -12.67
N LEU A 124 -16.64 -11.65 -12.35
CA LEU A 124 -15.64 -12.66 -11.98
C LEU A 124 -15.83 -13.23 -10.56
N CYS A 125 -16.59 -12.54 -9.70
CA CYS A 125 -17.04 -13.09 -8.41
C CYS A 125 -18.26 -14.02 -8.52
N CYS A 126 -18.91 -14.15 -9.69
CA CYS A 126 -20.07 -15.05 -9.87
C CYS A 126 -19.69 -16.42 -10.45
N CYS A 127 -18.40 -16.76 -10.57
CA CYS A 127 -17.95 -18.01 -11.20
C CYS A 127 -16.99 -18.87 -10.33
N GLN A 128 -17.01 -18.71 -9.01
CA GLN A 128 -16.39 -19.68 -8.10
C GLN A 128 -17.42 -20.28 -7.15
#